data_AF-A0A1F3DZP8-F1
#
_entry.id   AF-A0A1F3DZP8-F1
#
_cell.length_a   1.000
_cell.length_b   1.000
_cell.length_c   1.000
_cell.angle_alpha   90.00
_cell.angle_beta   90.00
_cell.angle_gamma   90.00
#
_symmetry.space_group_name_H-M   'P 1'
#
loop_
_entity.id
_entity.type
_entity.pdbx_description
1 polymer ?
#
loop_
_entity_poly.entity_id
_entity_poly.type
_entity_poly.pdbx_seq_one_letter_code
_entity_poly.pdbx_strand_id
1 'polypeptide(L)'
;MKILFYSALLFIILITACKKQEAVKSTIDFSYCPLVVGNWITYAVIDINIDEPSDVYDTLNYEIKEIIDSTFIENNQQVYRIERYIKLNDSASWTIKDVWFANYTQNSIQKVEENIRLVKIVFPVTINSTWNGNAYNINEPKQYEITSLDLSETINNMPFDSVLQVTQLNISNLIEKKIEVEKYAKKIGLVYKELTDIYSDNITEEPIEQRAKTATIYKMTIIAYGSN
;
A
#
# COMPACT_ATOMS: atom_id res chain seq x y z
N MET A 1 11.87 -60.93 38.31
CA MET A 1 10.59 -60.78 37.56
C MET A 1 9.81 -59.49 37.85
N LYS A 2 10.09 -58.74 38.93
CA LYS A 2 9.42 -57.45 39.20
C LYS A 2 10.07 -56.22 38.54
N ILE A 3 11.37 -56.25 38.24
CA ILE A 3 12.12 -55.11 37.66
C ILE A 3 11.84 -54.93 36.15
N LEU A 4 11.57 -56.03 35.42
CA LEU A 4 11.19 -55.99 33.99
C LEU A 4 9.79 -55.40 33.76
N PHE A 5 8.91 -55.44 34.77
CA PHE A 5 7.55 -54.88 34.68
C PHE A 5 7.52 -53.35 34.82
N TYR A 6 8.42 -52.76 35.62
CA TYR A 6 8.52 -51.30 35.76
C TYR A 6 9.17 -50.62 34.56
N SER A 7 10.06 -51.33 33.84
CA SER A 7 10.66 -50.84 32.59
C SER A 7 9.64 -50.76 31.44
N ALA A 8 8.73 -51.73 31.35
CA ALA A 8 7.64 -51.71 30.36
C ALA A 8 6.58 -50.64 30.63
N LEU A 9 6.33 -50.29 31.91
CA LEU A 9 5.35 -49.27 32.29
C LEU A 9 5.86 -47.84 32.05
N LEU A 10 7.18 -47.61 32.10
CA LEU A 10 7.79 -46.31 31.83
C LEU A 10 7.85 -45.98 30.32
N PHE A 11 7.86 -47.00 29.46
CA PHE A 11 7.92 -46.80 28.01
C PHE A 11 6.56 -46.48 27.37
N ILE A 12 5.45 -46.82 28.03
CA ILE A 12 4.08 -46.57 27.55
C ILE A 12 3.63 -45.12 27.77
N ILE A 13 4.27 -44.37 28.69
CA ILE A 13 3.88 -42.98 29.00
C ILE A 13 4.48 -41.97 27.99
N LEU A 14 5.51 -42.35 27.23
CA LEU A 14 6.19 -41.44 26.29
C LEU A 14 5.51 -41.29 24.92
N ILE A 15 4.47 -42.06 24.60
CA ILE A 15 3.83 -42.04 23.27
C ILE A 15 2.57 -41.17 23.17
N THR A 16 2.19 -40.40 24.19
CA THR A 16 0.92 -39.61 24.19
C THR A 16 1.08 -38.09 24.10
N ALA A 17 2.30 -37.56 23.97
CA ALA A 17 2.54 -36.11 24.02
C ALA A 17 2.53 -35.37 22.66
N CYS A 18 2.10 -36.02 21.57
CA CYS A 18 1.95 -35.33 20.28
C CYS A 18 0.55 -34.70 20.19
N LYS A 19 0.33 -33.58 20.91
CA LYS A 19 -0.80 -32.70 20.61
C LYS A 19 -0.54 -32.08 19.25
N LYS A 20 -1.31 -32.52 18.24
CA LYS A 20 -1.35 -31.89 16.93
C LYS A 20 -1.71 -30.42 17.15
N GLN A 21 -0.74 -29.54 16.97
CA GLN A 21 -0.95 -28.10 17.04
C GLN A 21 -1.81 -27.77 15.82
N GLU A 22 -3.11 -27.56 16.04
CA GLU A 22 -3.99 -27.05 14.99
C GLU A 22 -3.38 -25.73 14.53
N ALA A 23 -2.98 -25.67 13.25
CA ALA A 23 -2.59 -24.42 12.63
C ALA A 23 -3.77 -23.47 12.82
N VAL A 24 -3.60 -22.44 13.65
CA VAL A 24 -4.59 -21.38 13.80
C VAL A 24 -4.79 -20.84 12.41
N LYS A 25 -5.96 -21.14 11.82
CA LYS A 25 -6.37 -20.59 10.54
C LYS A 25 -6.61 -19.10 10.78
N SER A 26 -5.55 -18.32 10.72
CA SER A 26 -5.61 -16.87 10.81
C SER A 26 -6.56 -16.41 9.71
N THR A 27 -7.70 -15.86 10.11
CA THR A 27 -8.64 -15.25 9.17
C THR A 27 -7.92 -14.10 8.49
N ILE A 28 -7.84 -14.14 7.16
CA ILE A 28 -7.19 -13.09 6.39
C ILE A 28 -7.93 -11.77 6.65
N ASP A 29 -7.21 -10.78 7.18
CA ASP A 29 -7.75 -9.46 7.47
C ASP A 29 -7.64 -8.54 6.24
N PHE A 30 -8.72 -8.45 5.47
CA PHE A 30 -8.79 -7.54 4.31
C PHE A 30 -9.11 -6.08 4.69
N SER A 31 -9.21 -5.74 5.98
CA SER A 31 -9.70 -4.43 6.42
C SER A 31 -8.81 -3.27 5.99
N TYR A 32 -7.53 -3.48 5.70
CA TYR A 32 -6.63 -2.45 5.21
C TYR A 32 -6.87 -2.03 3.74
N CYS A 33 -7.58 -2.83 2.94
CA CYS A 33 -7.98 -2.44 1.58
C CYS A 33 -9.35 -3.04 1.25
N PRO A 34 -10.43 -2.48 1.83
CA PRO A 34 -11.77 -3.03 1.63
C PRO A 34 -12.26 -2.75 0.21
N LEU A 35 -12.47 -3.82 -0.55
CA LEU A 35 -13.10 -3.80 -1.86
C LEU A 35 -14.62 -3.99 -1.73
N VAL A 36 -15.36 -2.91 -1.49
CA VAL A 36 -16.83 -2.91 -1.37
C VAL A 36 -17.42 -2.00 -2.42
N VAL A 37 -18.29 -2.53 -3.27
CA VAL A 37 -18.98 -1.75 -4.32
C VAL A 37 -19.75 -0.59 -3.70
N GLY A 38 -19.62 0.60 -4.28
CA GLY A 38 -20.20 1.84 -3.77
C GLY A 38 -19.26 2.64 -2.86
N ASN A 39 -18.21 2.03 -2.29
CA ASN A 39 -17.20 2.77 -1.54
C ASN A 39 -16.40 3.69 -2.46
N TRP A 40 -16.06 4.87 -1.93
CA TRP A 40 -15.26 5.85 -2.63
C TRP A 40 -14.30 6.58 -1.70
N ILE A 41 -13.19 7.06 -2.26
CA ILE A 41 -12.20 7.90 -1.57
C ILE A 41 -11.84 9.05 -2.50
N THR A 42 -11.80 10.26 -1.97
CA THR A 42 -11.31 11.47 -2.66
C THR A 42 -10.00 11.92 -2.02
N TYR A 43 -9.06 12.34 -2.86
CA TYR A 43 -7.73 12.77 -2.49
C TYR A 43 -7.43 14.17 -3.04
N ALA A 44 -6.72 14.99 -2.27
CA ALA A 44 -5.95 16.10 -2.81
C ALA A 44 -4.61 15.57 -3.34
N VAL A 45 -4.23 16.03 -4.53
CA VAL A 45 -2.97 15.68 -5.19
C VAL A 45 -2.14 16.92 -5.41
N ILE A 46 -0.86 16.81 -5.06
CA ILE A 46 0.20 17.76 -5.42
C ILE A 46 1.18 17.01 -6.32
N ASP A 47 1.42 17.56 -7.50
CA ASP A 47 2.31 16.99 -8.53
C ASP A 47 3.29 18.07 -8.96
N ILE A 48 4.57 17.90 -8.63
CA ILE A 48 5.64 18.87 -8.85
C ILE A 48 6.68 18.25 -9.75
N ASN A 49 7.06 18.99 -10.79
CA ASN A 49 8.15 18.65 -11.68
C ASN A 49 9.13 19.83 -11.76
N ILE A 50 10.38 19.58 -11.38
CA ILE A 50 11.48 20.55 -11.46
C ILE A 50 12.58 19.94 -12.34
N ASP A 51 13.03 20.71 -13.32
CA ASP A 51 14.24 20.47 -14.11
C ASP A 51 14.91 21.83 -14.38
N GLU A 52 15.77 22.25 -13.46
CA GLU A 52 16.51 23.52 -13.53
C GLU A 52 17.33 23.65 -14.83
N PRO A 53 18.09 22.63 -15.29
CA PRO A 53 18.77 22.68 -16.59
C PRO A 53 17.89 23.00 -17.79
N SER A 54 16.61 22.61 -17.74
CA SER A 54 15.63 22.84 -18.79
C SER A 54 14.69 24.04 -18.51
N ASP A 55 14.93 24.77 -17.41
CA ASP A 55 14.07 25.87 -16.92
C ASP A 55 12.60 25.45 -16.70
N VAL A 56 12.38 24.24 -16.17
CA VAL A 56 11.05 23.71 -15.88
C VAL A 56 10.78 23.74 -14.38
N TYR A 57 9.69 24.40 -13.99
CA TYR A 57 9.22 24.49 -12.60
C TYR A 57 7.69 24.44 -12.58
N ASP A 58 7.15 23.23 -12.69
CA ASP A 58 5.71 22.99 -12.75
C ASP A 58 5.18 22.48 -11.41
N THR A 59 4.02 23.00 -11.01
CA THR A 59 3.27 22.51 -9.86
C THR A 59 1.79 22.45 -10.20
N LEU A 60 1.22 21.26 -10.14
CA LEU A 60 -0.19 20.99 -10.35
C LEU A 60 -0.82 20.60 -9.03
N ASN A 61 -1.99 21.17 -8.76
CA ASN A 61 -2.86 20.80 -7.66
C ASN A 61 -4.20 20.39 -8.23
N TYR A 62 -4.66 19.19 -7.91
CA TYR A 62 -5.93 18.66 -8.38
C TYR A 62 -6.48 17.65 -7.38
N GLU A 63 -7.71 17.20 -7.61
CA GLU A 63 -8.29 16.12 -6.83
C GLU A 63 -8.48 14.87 -7.67
N ILE A 64 -8.32 13.72 -7.02
CA ILE A 64 -8.66 12.40 -7.58
C ILE A 64 -9.76 11.80 -6.72
N LYS A 65 -10.74 11.15 -7.36
CA LYS A 65 -11.75 10.33 -6.69
C LYS A 65 -11.70 8.92 -7.24
N GLU A 66 -11.51 7.93 -6.37
CA GLU A 66 -11.62 6.51 -6.71
C GLU A 66 -12.95 5.98 -6.21
N ILE A 67 -13.71 5.30 -7.07
CA ILE A 67 -14.99 4.67 -6.74
C ILE A 67 -14.89 3.19 -7.11
N ILE A 68 -15.25 2.31 -6.18
CA ILE A 68 -15.45 0.89 -6.47
C ILE A 68 -16.81 0.75 -7.14
N ASP A 69 -16.83 0.82 -8.46
CA ASP A 69 -18.03 0.96 -9.26
C ASP A 69 -18.83 -0.34 -9.36
N SER A 70 -18.15 -1.44 -9.66
CA SER A 70 -18.80 -2.72 -9.96
C SER A 70 -17.87 -3.90 -9.71
N THR A 71 -18.42 -5.10 -9.84
CA THR A 71 -17.67 -6.35 -9.73
C THR A 71 -18.08 -7.34 -10.82
N PHE A 72 -17.15 -8.17 -11.23
CA PHE A 72 -17.35 -9.25 -12.19
C PHE A 72 -16.44 -10.43 -11.87
N ILE A 73 -16.72 -11.58 -12.47
CA ILE A 73 -15.88 -12.78 -12.33
C ILE A 73 -14.95 -12.90 -13.52
N GLU A 74 -13.66 -13.04 -13.26
CA GLU A 74 -12.63 -13.34 -14.25
C GLU A 74 -11.75 -14.47 -13.71
N ASN A 75 -11.51 -15.52 -14.49
CA ASN A 75 -10.67 -16.67 -14.08
C ASN A 75 -11.05 -17.26 -12.71
N ASN A 76 -12.35 -17.40 -12.44
CA ASN A 76 -12.90 -17.86 -11.16
C ASN A 76 -12.53 -16.99 -9.94
N GLN A 77 -12.10 -15.74 -10.17
CA GLN A 77 -11.83 -14.76 -9.13
C GLN A 77 -12.78 -13.58 -9.28
N GLN A 78 -13.19 -13.03 -8.14
CA GLN A 78 -13.97 -11.81 -8.11
C GLN A 78 -13.03 -10.61 -8.32
N VAL A 79 -13.31 -9.84 -9.36
CA VAL A 79 -12.60 -8.62 -9.73
C VAL A 79 -13.49 -7.43 -9.45
N TYR A 80 -12.90 -6.37 -8.91
CA TYR A 80 -13.54 -5.11 -8.60
C TYR A 80 -13.05 -4.05 -9.57
N ARG A 81 -13.98 -3.41 -10.27
CA ARG A 81 -13.70 -2.29 -11.15
C ARG A 81 -13.64 -1.01 -10.32
N ILE A 82 -12.55 -0.27 -10.49
CA ILE A 82 -12.31 0.99 -9.80
C ILE A 82 -12.28 2.09 -10.85
N GLU A 83 -13.26 2.98 -10.83
CA GLU A 83 -13.23 4.18 -11.66
C GLU A 83 -12.49 5.30 -10.94
N ARG A 84 -11.58 5.95 -11.65
CA ARG A 84 -10.91 7.15 -11.17
C ARG A 84 -11.41 8.36 -11.91
N TYR A 85 -11.79 9.38 -11.16
CA TYR A 85 -12.17 10.67 -11.68
C TYR A 85 -11.13 11.70 -11.26
N ILE A 86 -10.93 12.71 -12.10
CA ILE A 86 -10.07 13.87 -11.83
C ILE A 86 -10.91 15.15 -11.80
N LYS A 87 -10.56 16.07 -10.91
CA LYS A 87 -11.09 17.43 -10.86
C LYS A 87 -9.92 18.40 -10.72
N LEU A 88 -9.70 19.25 -11.74
CA LEU A 88 -8.51 20.10 -11.83
C LEU A 88 -8.55 21.33 -10.92
N ASN A 89 -9.73 21.78 -10.49
CA ASN A 89 -9.93 22.88 -9.55
C ASN A 89 -11.39 22.87 -9.05
N ASP A 90 -11.72 23.74 -8.10
CA ASP A 90 -13.05 23.79 -7.48
C ASP A 90 -14.19 24.14 -8.43
N SER A 91 -13.91 24.80 -9.55
CA SER A 91 -14.90 25.14 -10.57
C SER A 91 -15.05 24.06 -11.66
N ALA A 92 -14.13 23.09 -11.71
CA ALA A 92 -14.15 22.01 -12.68
C ALA A 92 -15.15 20.91 -12.28
N SER A 93 -15.73 20.25 -13.29
CA SER A 93 -16.50 19.03 -13.08
C SER A 93 -15.58 17.82 -12.98
N TRP A 94 -16.03 16.77 -12.29
CA TRP A 94 -15.36 15.47 -12.29
C TRP A 94 -15.41 14.85 -13.69
N THR A 95 -14.26 14.41 -14.18
CA THR A 95 -14.15 13.68 -15.45
C THR A 95 -13.44 12.37 -15.22
N ILE A 96 -13.85 11.30 -15.93
CA ILE A 96 -13.16 10.02 -15.83
C ILE A 96 -11.71 10.19 -16.30
N LYS A 97 -10.77 9.66 -15.52
CA LYS A 97 -9.33 9.67 -15.78
C LYS A 97 -8.87 8.29 -16.21
N ASP A 98 -9.03 7.30 -15.33
CA ASP A 98 -8.57 5.93 -15.53
C ASP A 98 -9.62 4.93 -15.04
N VAL A 99 -9.54 3.70 -15.54
CA VAL A 99 -10.26 2.54 -14.99
C VAL A 99 -9.22 1.53 -14.54
N TRP A 100 -9.23 1.22 -13.25
CA TRP A 100 -8.36 0.25 -12.63
C TRP A 100 -9.15 -0.97 -12.17
N PHE A 101 -8.44 -2.03 -11.80
CA PHE A 101 -9.05 -3.25 -11.29
C PHE A 101 -8.35 -3.70 -10.01
N ALA A 102 -9.07 -4.30 -9.08
CA ALA A 102 -8.49 -4.91 -7.90
C ALA A 102 -9.11 -6.28 -7.61
N ASN A 103 -8.34 -7.16 -6.98
CA ASN A 103 -8.84 -8.46 -6.55
C ASN A 103 -8.11 -8.94 -5.30
N TYR A 104 -8.82 -9.71 -4.49
CA TYR A 104 -8.22 -10.49 -3.42
C TYR A 104 -7.70 -11.81 -3.97
N THR A 105 -6.59 -12.27 -3.42
CA THR A 105 -6.09 -13.62 -3.60
C THR A 105 -5.99 -14.31 -2.24
N GLN A 106 -5.48 -15.55 -2.21
CA GLN A 106 -5.29 -16.29 -0.97
C GLN A 106 -4.22 -15.66 -0.05
N ASN A 107 -3.34 -14.80 -0.59
CA ASN A 107 -2.19 -14.28 0.15
C ASN A 107 -1.86 -12.81 -0.15
N SER A 108 -2.67 -12.11 -0.95
CA SER A 108 -2.40 -10.72 -1.32
C SER A 108 -3.62 -9.98 -1.84
N ILE A 109 -3.52 -8.66 -1.83
CA ILE A 109 -4.38 -7.72 -2.54
C ILE A 109 -3.60 -7.24 -3.77
N GLN A 110 -4.20 -7.38 -4.94
CA GLN A 110 -3.60 -6.96 -6.20
C GLN A 110 -4.43 -5.85 -6.83
N LYS A 111 -3.75 -4.91 -7.48
CA LYS A 111 -4.38 -3.84 -8.25
C LYS A 111 -3.71 -3.74 -9.62
N VAL A 112 -4.51 -3.55 -10.66
CA VAL A 112 -4.04 -3.24 -12.01
C VAL A 112 -4.18 -1.73 -12.18
N GLU A 113 -3.05 -1.04 -12.10
CA GLU A 113 -2.92 0.41 -12.24
C GLU A 113 -2.20 0.68 -13.57
N GLU A 114 -2.76 1.50 -14.46
CA GLU A 114 -2.15 1.81 -15.77
C GLU A 114 -1.71 0.57 -16.58
N ASN A 115 -2.55 -0.47 -16.59
CA ASN A 115 -2.28 -1.78 -17.20
C ASN A 115 -1.12 -2.59 -16.56
N ILE A 116 -0.65 -2.20 -15.37
CA ILE A 116 0.40 -2.89 -14.63
C ILE A 116 -0.21 -3.53 -13.38
N ARG A 117 -0.08 -4.86 -13.25
CA ARG A 117 -0.52 -5.60 -12.06
C ARG A 117 0.51 -5.48 -10.95
N LEU A 118 0.10 -4.90 -9.82
CA LEU A 118 0.91 -4.66 -8.63
C LEU A 118 0.37 -5.44 -7.43
N VAL A 119 1.27 -6.00 -6.63
CA VAL A 119 0.95 -6.59 -5.32
C VAL A 119 1.00 -5.49 -4.27
N LYS A 120 -0.18 -5.03 -3.80
CA LYS A 120 -0.29 -3.87 -2.92
C LYS A 120 -0.04 -4.20 -1.45
N ILE A 121 -0.59 -5.33 -0.98
CA ILE A 121 -0.46 -5.83 0.41
C ILE A 121 -0.43 -7.36 0.35
N VAL A 122 0.37 -7.99 1.21
CA VAL A 122 0.41 -9.44 1.40
C VAL A 122 -0.19 -9.87 2.74
N PHE A 123 -0.62 -11.13 2.81
CA PHE A 123 -1.24 -11.74 3.98
C PHE A 123 -0.45 -12.94 4.50
N PRO A 124 -0.42 -13.16 5.83
CA PRO A 124 -0.99 -12.30 6.87
C PRO A 124 -0.26 -10.95 6.94
N VAL A 125 -0.97 -9.90 7.35
CA VAL A 125 -0.38 -8.57 7.53
C VAL A 125 0.52 -8.61 8.78
N THR A 126 1.83 -8.56 8.58
CA THR A 126 2.80 -8.52 9.68
C THR A 126 3.86 -7.47 9.43
N ILE A 127 4.33 -6.83 10.50
CA ILE A 127 5.44 -5.87 10.46
C ILE A 127 6.70 -6.55 9.89
N ASN A 128 7.47 -5.83 9.08
CA ASN A 128 8.67 -6.28 8.36
C ASN A 128 8.43 -7.38 7.30
N SER A 129 7.18 -7.69 6.96
CA SER A 129 6.90 -8.53 5.79
C SER A 129 7.40 -7.84 4.53
N THR A 130 8.15 -8.57 3.72
CA THR A 130 8.65 -8.10 2.43
C THR A 130 8.12 -8.95 1.28
N TRP A 131 7.91 -8.32 0.12
CA TRP A 131 7.50 -9.01 -1.10
C TRP A 131 7.95 -8.24 -2.34
N ASN A 132 7.93 -8.90 -3.50
CA ASN A 132 8.12 -8.22 -4.78
C ASN A 132 6.78 -7.61 -5.23
N GLY A 133 6.66 -6.28 -5.20
CA GLY A 133 5.48 -5.56 -5.70
C GLY A 133 5.20 -5.80 -7.19
N ASN A 134 6.23 -6.13 -7.96
CA ASN A 134 6.18 -6.43 -9.39
C ASN A 134 6.09 -7.93 -9.71
N ALA A 135 5.75 -8.79 -8.74
CA ALA A 135 5.76 -10.25 -8.90
C ALA A 135 4.93 -10.80 -10.07
N TYR A 136 3.98 -10.02 -10.60
CA TYR A 136 3.05 -10.44 -11.65
C TYR A 136 3.06 -9.50 -12.87
N ASN A 137 4.17 -8.79 -13.10
CA ASN A 137 4.36 -7.96 -14.29
C ASN A 137 5.80 -8.09 -14.83
N ILE A 138 6.12 -7.35 -15.90
CA ILE A 138 7.40 -7.46 -16.61
C ILE A 138 8.48 -6.49 -16.09
N ASN A 139 8.16 -5.66 -15.10
CA ASN A 139 9.11 -4.70 -14.54
C ASN A 139 10.11 -5.40 -13.63
N GLU A 140 11.25 -4.77 -13.40
CA GLU A 140 12.25 -5.27 -12.45
C GLU A 140 11.65 -5.52 -11.06
N PRO A 141 12.10 -6.58 -10.35
CA PRO A 141 11.65 -6.84 -9.00
C PRO A 141 11.82 -5.61 -8.10
N LYS A 142 10.74 -5.23 -7.42
CA LYS A 142 10.73 -4.10 -6.50
C LYS A 142 10.27 -4.56 -5.12
N GLN A 143 11.17 -4.50 -4.14
CA GLN A 143 10.87 -4.92 -2.78
C GLN A 143 9.96 -3.89 -2.11
N TYR A 144 8.82 -4.35 -1.61
CA TYR A 144 7.92 -3.61 -0.75
C TYR A 144 8.05 -4.17 0.67
N GLU A 145 7.83 -3.33 1.68
CA GLU A 145 7.92 -3.73 3.09
C GLU A 145 6.81 -3.07 3.92
N ILE A 146 6.19 -3.82 4.83
CA ILE A 146 5.34 -3.22 5.87
C ILE A 146 6.26 -2.66 6.96
N THR A 147 6.39 -1.34 7.02
CA THR A 147 7.29 -0.64 7.96
C THR A 147 6.58 -0.07 9.18
N SER A 148 5.25 0.03 9.15
CA SER A 148 4.42 0.27 10.34
C SER A 148 3.09 -0.46 10.23
N LEU A 149 2.51 -0.83 11.38
CA LEU A 149 1.26 -1.58 11.45
C LEU A 149 0.46 -1.17 12.69
N ASP A 150 -0.85 -1.01 12.53
CA ASP A 150 -1.81 -0.73 13.60
C ASP A 150 -1.47 0.53 14.44
N LEU A 151 -0.82 1.53 13.83
CA LEU A 151 -0.53 2.80 14.51
C LEU A 151 -1.59 3.85 14.20
N SER A 152 -1.95 4.64 15.19
CA SER A 152 -2.82 5.81 14.96
C SER A 152 -2.05 6.91 14.23
N GLU A 153 -2.67 7.53 13.24
CA GLU A 153 -2.08 8.65 12.51
C GLU A 153 -3.17 9.67 12.13
N THR A 154 -2.80 10.95 12.12
CA THR A 154 -3.67 12.00 11.55
C THR A 154 -3.10 12.41 10.20
N ILE A 155 -3.88 12.24 9.14
CA ILE A 155 -3.48 12.58 7.77
C ILE A 155 -4.50 13.59 7.25
N ASN A 156 -4.03 14.77 6.82
CA ASN A 156 -4.87 15.88 6.37
C ASN A 156 -6.01 16.23 7.35
N ASN A 157 -5.66 16.38 8.63
CA ASN A 157 -6.59 16.67 9.74
C ASN A 157 -7.66 15.59 10.00
N MET A 158 -7.57 14.44 9.34
CA MET A 158 -8.45 13.29 9.58
C MET A 158 -7.73 12.27 10.48
N PRO A 159 -8.29 11.94 11.66
CA PRO A 159 -7.70 10.94 12.54
C PRO A 159 -8.03 9.51 12.08
N PHE A 160 -7.04 8.64 12.11
CA PHE A 160 -7.18 7.21 11.84
C PHE A 160 -6.59 6.42 13.00
N ASP A 161 -7.38 5.50 13.59
CA ASP A 161 -6.94 4.73 14.77
C ASP A 161 -5.90 3.66 14.45
N SER A 162 -5.89 3.16 13.19
CA SER A 162 -5.08 2.02 12.78
C SER A 162 -4.68 2.16 11.31
N VAL A 163 -3.40 2.47 11.10
CA VAL A 163 -2.77 2.68 9.80
C VAL A 163 -1.63 1.68 9.61
N LEU A 164 -1.57 1.10 8.41
CA LEU A 164 -0.49 0.29 7.89
C LEU A 164 0.31 1.14 6.90
N GLN A 165 1.63 1.10 6.99
CA GLN A 165 2.52 1.72 6.00
C GLN A 165 3.26 0.65 5.20
N VAL A 166 3.16 0.74 3.87
CA VAL A 166 4.03 0.04 2.92
C VAL A 166 5.08 1.01 2.42
N THR A 167 6.35 0.68 2.59
CA THR A 167 7.49 1.41 2.02
C THR A 167 8.03 0.63 0.84
N GLN A 168 8.15 1.29 -0.32
CA GLN A 168 8.77 0.74 -1.52
C GLN A 168 10.19 1.30 -1.76
N LEU A 169 10.46 2.51 -1.30
CA LEU A 169 11.77 3.16 -1.36
C LEU A 169 11.87 4.23 -0.27
N ASN A 170 13.02 4.31 0.40
CA ASN A 170 13.30 5.39 1.34
C ASN A 170 14.81 5.62 1.42
N ILE A 171 15.32 6.50 0.57
CA ILE A 171 16.72 6.89 0.47
C ILE A 171 16.78 8.39 0.73
N SER A 172 17.70 8.83 1.58
CA SER A 172 17.97 10.24 1.80
C SER A 172 19.43 10.44 2.12
N ASN A 173 20.11 11.27 1.35
CA ASN A 173 21.48 11.73 1.62
C ASN A 173 21.63 13.19 1.17
N LEU A 174 22.87 13.70 1.10
CA LEU A 174 23.13 15.10 0.77
C LEU A 174 22.77 15.48 -0.66
N ILE A 175 22.73 14.54 -1.59
CA ILE A 175 22.55 14.82 -3.03
C ILE A 175 21.29 14.21 -3.62
N GLU A 176 20.67 13.23 -2.94
CA GLU A 176 19.42 12.63 -3.39
C GLU A 176 18.44 12.37 -2.23
N LYS A 177 17.15 12.44 -2.56
CA LYS A 177 16.06 12.00 -1.69
C LYS A 177 15.03 11.27 -2.53
N LYS A 178 14.81 9.99 -2.21
CA LYS A 178 13.84 9.13 -2.87
C LYS A 178 12.90 8.51 -1.86
N ILE A 179 11.62 8.82 -1.95
CA ILE A 179 10.58 8.27 -1.09
C ILE A 179 9.51 7.65 -1.96
N GLU A 180 9.17 6.41 -1.69
CA GLU A 180 7.97 5.76 -2.19
C GLU A 180 7.29 5.06 -1.03
N VAL A 181 6.12 5.58 -0.65
CA VAL A 181 5.32 5.06 0.46
C VAL A 181 3.83 5.08 0.15
N GLU A 182 3.11 4.11 0.71
CA GLU A 182 1.65 4.06 0.71
C GLU A 182 1.16 3.76 2.13
N LYS A 183 0.14 4.49 2.60
CA LYS A 183 -0.49 4.27 3.90
C LYS A 183 -1.93 3.86 3.73
N TYR A 184 -2.34 2.85 4.49
CA TYR A 184 -3.65 2.24 4.42
C TYR A 184 -4.32 2.29 5.79
N ALA A 185 -5.48 2.92 5.90
CA ALA A 185 -6.26 2.93 7.13
C ALA A 185 -7.28 1.79 7.14
N LYS A 186 -7.43 1.11 8.28
CA LYS A 186 -8.44 0.05 8.44
C LYS A 186 -9.85 0.55 8.09
N LYS A 187 -10.60 -0.29 7.36
CA LYS A 187 -11.96 -0.08 6.86
C LYS A 187 -12.12 1.04 5.82
N ILE A 188 -11.03 1.68 5.42
CA ILE A 188 -11.06 2.78 4.44
C ILE A 188 -10.28 2.37 3.21
N GLY A 189 -9.00 1.99 3.36
CA GLY A 189 -8.11 1.73 2.23
C GLY A 189 -6.95 2.71 2.20
N LEU A 190 -6.46 3.02 1.00
CA LEU A 190 -5.35 3.96 0.80
C LEU A 190 -5.75 5.36 1.30
N VAL A 191 -4.96 5.94 2.19
CA VAL A 191 -5.18 7.28 2.76
C VAL A 191 -4.05 8.25 2.45
N TYR A 192 -2.88 7.74 2.10
CA TYR A 192 -1.73 8.53 1.68
C TYR A 192 -0.88 7.75 0.67
N LYS A 193 -0.36 8.44 -0.34
CA LYS A 193 0.67 7.94 -1.24
C LYS A 193 1.67 9.05 -1.55
N GLU A 194 2.95 8.72 -1.54
CA GLU A 194 4.02 9.62 -1.96
C GLU A 194 4.98 8.90 -2.89
N LEU A 195 5.34 9.57 -3.98
CA LEU A 195 6.47 9.27 -4.84
C LEU A 195 7.29 10.56 -4.96
N THR A 196 8.49 10.55 -4.42
CA THR A 196 9.41 11.68 -4.40
C THR A 196 10.74 11.18 -4.93
N ASP A 197 11.28 11.81 -5.97
CA ASP A 197 12.67 11.65 -6.43
C ASP A 197 13.24 13.05 -6.62
N ILE A 198 14.21 13.42 -5.77
CA ILE A 198 14.87 14.73 -5.77
C ILE A 198 16.35 14.50 -5.91
N TYR A 199 16.98 15.27 -6.78
CA TYR A 199 18.42 15.35 -6.93
C TYR A 199 18.91 16.79 -6.83
N SER A 200 20.07 16.97 -6.19
CA SER A 200 20.75 18.25 -6.05
C SER A 200 22.26 18.02 -5.98
N ASP A 201 23.02 18.73 -6.81
CA ASP A 201 24.49 18.80 -6.72
C ASP A 201 24.98 20.01 -5.92
N ASN A 202 24.11 20.98 -5.63
CA ASN A 202 24.38 22.07 -4.70
C ASN A 202 24.25 21.58 -3.25
N ILE A 203 25.35 21.54 -2.49
CA ILE A 203 25.36 21.06 -1.10
C ILE A 203 25.46 22.27 -0.17
N THR A 204 24.33 22.60 0.45
CA THR A 204 24.18 23.67 1.45
C THR A 204 23.54 23.13 2.72
N GLU A 205 23.41 23.96 3.77
CA GLU A 205 22.70 23.61 5.00
C GLU A 205 21.19 23.47 4.80
N GLU A 206 20.62 24.10 3.76
CA GLU A 206 19.20 24.00 3.44
C GLU A 206 18.76 22.56 3.12
N PRO A 207 17.50 22.20 3.48
CA PRO A 207 16.89 20.92 3.08
C PRO A 207 16.96 20.73 1.57
N ILE A 208 17.13 19.47 1.14
CA ILE A 208 17.30 19.14 -0.28
C ILE A 208 16.13 19.62 -1.16
N GLU A 209 14.93 19.69 -0.59
CA GLU A 209 13.71 20.19 -1.23
C GLU A 209 13.82 21.67 -1.65
N GLN A 210 14.63 22.46 -0.96
CA GLN A 210 14.81 23.89 -1.26
C GLN A 210 15.95 24.16 -2.25
N ARG A 211 16.70 23.13 -2.61
CA ARG A 211 17.86 23.20 -3.52
C ARG A 211 17.79 22.16 -4.63
N ALA A 212 16.59 21.68 -4.93
CA ALA A 212 16.37 20.67 -5.97
C ALA A 212 16.83 21.19 -7.33
N LYS A 213 17.78 20.48 -7.93
CA LYS A 213 18.17 20.67 -9.33
C LYS A 213 17.18 19.96 -10.26
N THR A 214 16.80 18.74 -9.88
CA THR A 214 15.67 18.04 -10.48
C THR A 214 14.78 17.47 -9.37
N ALA A 215 13.47 17.45 -9.60
CA ALA A 215 12.53 16.83 -8.69
C ALA A 215 11.29 16.30 -9.43
N THR A 216 10.83 15.12 -9.05
CA THR A 216 9.48 14.62 -9.34
C THR A 216 8.83 14.28 -8.01
N ILE A 217 7.79 15.02 -7.64
CA ILE A 217 7.09 14.86 -6.35
C ILE A 217 5.60 14.70 -6.63
N TYR A 218 5.08 13.51 -6.37
CA TYR A 218 3.66 13.19 -6.42
C TYR A 218 3.19 12.81 -5.02
N LYS A 219 2.29 13.61 -4.44
CA LYS A 219 1.66 13.33 -3.14
C LYS A 219 0.16 13.28 -3.29
N MET A 220 -0.44 12.19 -2.84
CA MET A 220 -1.89 12.00 -2.84
C MET A 220 -2.35 11.77 -1.41
N THR A 221 -3.16 12.67 -0.89
CA THR A 221 -3.59 12.70 0.51
C THR A 221 -5.10 12.70 0.60
N ILE A 222 -5.67 11.83 1.43
CA ILE A 222 -7.13 11.73 1.60
C ILE A 222 -7.75 13.07 2.03
N ILE A 223 -8.91 13.40 1.46
CA ILE A 223 -9.72 14.56 1.86
C ILE A 223 -11.16 14.16 2.25
N ALA A 224 -11.67 13.06 1.71
CA ALA A 224 -13.00 12.54 2.01
C ALA A 224 -13.12 11.06 1.62
N TYR A 225 -14.04 10.34 2.25
CA TYR A 225 -14.41 8.97 1.87
C TYR A 225 -15.87 8.71 2.24
N GLY A 226 -16.46 7.68 1.64
CA GLY A 226 -17.83 7.28 1.95
C GLY A 226 -18.25 6.00 1.24
N SER A 227 -19.52 5.67 1.38
CA SER A 227 -20.23 4.65 0.61
C SER A 227 -21.48 5.30 0.01
N ASN A 228 -21.76 4.98 -1.25
CA ASN A 228 -23.08 5.23 -1.84
C ASN A 228 -24.14 4.28 -1.27
#